data_AF-M5BQK6-F1
#
_entry.id   AF-M5BQK6-F1
#
_cell.length_a   1.000
_cell.length_b   1.000
_cell.length_c   1.000
_cell.angle_alpha   90.00
_cell.angle_beta   90.00
_cell.angle_gamma   90.00
#
_symmetry.space_group_name_H-M   'P 1'
#
loop_
_entity.id
_entity.type
_entity.pdbx_description
1 polymer ?
#
loop_
_entity_poly.entity_id
_entity_poly.type
_entity_poly.pdbx_seq_one_letter_code
_entity_poly.pdbx_strand_id
1 'polypeptide(L)'
;MRVGLESSLDLGERSRTKLETPTWPSLAHIINFNSFITSSTDYYGRNDLDMLQIGNGNLTYEEKKSHWTAWALMKSPLFIGTNLSAIGSDTLSILTNREILAINQDPVYGESISPFRWGINPDWSFNATHPAQYWSGRSQNGTVIMMLNTLDEAAEMSFNLTESPWIRAGRKYSIRDLWSHTNNGTAVRNITRTVPGHGVLALLLKDAGNEPAGLYPECSVWWQCTDKNGTRVGG
;
A
#
# COMPACT_ATOMS: atom_id res chain seq x y z
N MET A 1 -37.48 -32.40 16.01
CA MET A 1 -36.02 -32.30 15.79
C MET A 1 -35.74 -30.83 15.51
N ARG A 2 -35.09 -30.12 16.45
CA ARG A 2 -34.72 -28.70 16.33
C ARG A 2 -33.70 -28.53 15.22
N VAL A 3 -33.79 -27.46 14.41
CA VAL A 3 -32.80 -26.36 14.37
C VAL A 3 -33.54 -25.14 13.79
N GLY A 4 -33.55 -24.03 14.55
CA GLY A 4 -34.04 -22.73 14.11
C GLY A 4 -32.93 -21.95 13.40
N LEU A 5 -33.29 -21.27 12.33
CA LEU A 5 -32.54 -20.19 11.70
C LEU A 5 -33.59 -19.12 11.34
N GLU A 6 -33.88 -18.23 12.29
CA GLU A 6 -34.61 -17.01 11.98
C GLU A 6 -33.63 -16.01 11.36
N SER A 7 -33.88 -15.73 10.09
CA SER A 7 -33.29 -14.62 9.36
C SER A 7 -33.97 -13.32 9.76
N SER A 8 -33.20 -12.34 10.24
CA SER A 8 -33.61 -10.94 10.21
C SER A 8 -32.45 -10.10 9.69
N LEU A 9 -32.40 -9.95 8.37
CA LEU A 9 -31.64 -8.91 7.68
C LEU A 9 -32.42 -7.60 7.88
N ASP A 10 -31.92 -6.74 8.76
CA ASP A 10 -32.38 -5.36 8.85
C ASP A 10 -31.43 -4.49 8.02
N LEU A 11 -31.95 -3.96 6.91
CA LEU A 11 -31.28 -3.05 5.98
C LEU A 11 -31.46 -1.62 6.50
N GLY A 12 -30.46 -1.10 7.22
CA GLY A 12 -30.48 0.29 7.67
C GLY A 12 -29.13 0.74 8.25
N GLU A 13 -28.46 1.63 7.51
CA GLU A 13 -27.38 2.55 7.95
C GLU A 13 -26.11 1.95 8.62
N ARG A 14 -24.99 2.00 7.89
CA ARG A 14 -23.58 1.91 8.34
C ARG A 14 -23.24 0.74 9.30
N SER A 15 -22.75 -0.36 8.74
CA SER A 15 -22.14 -1.45 9.49
C SER A 15 -20.83 -1.02 10.17
N ARG A 16 -20.90 -0.49 11.39
CA ARG A 16 -19.73 -0.22 12.24
C ARG A 16 -19.15 -1.53 12.78
N THR A 17 -17.93 -1.88 12.40
CA THR A 17 -17.19 -3.02 12.95
C THR A 17 -16.79 -2.76 14.39
N LYS A 18 -17.17 -3.65 15.31
CA LYS A 18 -17.17 -3.46 16.76
C LYS A 18 -15.78 -3.58 17.45
N LEU A 19 -14.69 -3.12 16.85
CA LEU A 19 -13.30 -3.34 17.32
C LEU A 19 -12.38 -2.12 17.09
N GLU A 20 -12.69 -0.98 17.70
CA GLU A 20 -11.79 0.18 17.66
C GLU A 20 -11.03 0.31 18.97
N THR A 21 -10.00 -0.51 19.15
CA THR A 21 -8.98 -0.23 20.17
C THR A 21 -7.77 0.40 19.48
N PRO A 22 -7.15 1.44 20.07
CA PRO A 22 -5.96 2.08 19.51
C PRO A 22 -4.72 1.19 19.70
N THR A 23 -4.73 0.01 19.08
CA THR A 23 -3.70 -1.03 19.15
C THR A 23 -3.41 -1.59 17.77
N TRP A 24 -2.16 -1.99 17.53
CA TRP A 24 -1.74 -2.56 16.24
C TRP A 24 -2.59 -3.76 15.77
N PRO A 25 -2.94 -4.76 16.62
CA PRO A 25 -3.79 -5.88 16.19
C PRO A 25 -5.15 -5.44 15.65
N SER A 26 -5.74 -4.38 16.24
CA SER A 26 -6.98 -3.79 15.76
C SER A 26 -6.83 -3.24 14.33
N LEU A 27 -5.73 -2.51 14.10
CA LEU A 27 -5.41 -1.92 12.81
C LEU A 27 -5.13 -2.99 11.75
N ALA A 28 -4.31 -3.98 12.09
CA ALA A 28 -3.96 -5.10 11.23
C ALA A 28 -5.19 -5.91 10.83
N HIS A 29 -6.12 -6.13 11.77
CA HIS A 29 -7.39 -6.80 11.49
C HIS A 29 -8.25 -6.02 10.48
N ILE A 30 -8.38 -4.70 10.63
CA ILE A 30 -9.14 -3.84 9.70
C ILE A 30 -8.49 -3.84 8.31
N ILE A 31 -7.16 -3.70 8.24
CA ILE A 31 -6.41 -3.75 6.98
C ILE A 31 -6.60 -5.12 6.30
N ASN A 32 -6.50 -6.21 7.06
CA ASN A 32 -6.72 -7.56 6.56
C ASN A 32 -8.13 -7.71 5.99
N PHE A 33 -9.16 -7.29 6.72
CA PHE A 33 -10.53 -7.36 6.24
C PHE A 33 -10.74 -6.55 4.95
N ASN A 34 -10.26 -5.30 4.92
CA ASN A 34 -10.41 -4.45 3.75
C ASN A 34 -9.65 -4.97 2.53
N SER A 35 -8.57 -5.73 2.72
CA SER A 35 -7.80 -6.33 1.62
C SER A 35 -8.63 -7.21 0.68
N PHE A 36 -9.74 -7.78 1.17
CA PHE A 36 -10.64 -8.64 0.39
C PHE A 36 -11.79 -7.89 -0.28
N ILE A 37 -11.98 -6.60 0.01
CA ILE A 37 -13.11 -5.80 -0.45
C ILE A 37 -12.69 -4.47 -1.10
N THR A 38 -11.42 -4.32 -1.49
CA THR A 38 -10.90 -3.09 -2.11
C THR A 38 -11.63 -2.73 -3.40
N SER A 39 -12.09 -3.72 -4.16
CA SER A 39 -12.87 -3.54 -5.40
C SER A 39 -14.22 -2.84 -5.20
N SER A 40 -14.70 -2.74 -3.96
CA SER A 40 -15.94 -2.04 -3.62
C SER A 40 -15.74 -0.53 -3.35
N THR A 41 -14.49 -0.04 -3.44
CA THR A 41 -14.18 1.38 -3.25
C THR A 41 -14.00 2.09 -4.58
N ASP A 42 -14.85 3.08 -4.85
CA ASP A 42 -14.74 4.02 -5.97
C ASP A 42 -15.42 5.37 -5.62
N TYR A 43 -15.62 6.23 -6.60
CA TYR A 43 -16.44 7.43 -6.45
C TYR A 43 -17.83 7.09 -5.92
N TYR A 44 -18.32 7.93 -5.00
CA TYR A 44 -19.64 7.81 -4.36
C TYR A 44 -19.85 6.57 -3.48
N GLY A 45 -18.87 5.67 -3.36
CA GLY A 45 -18.92 4.51 -2.46
C GLY A 45 -17.52 4.11 -2.01
N ARG A 46 -17.19 4.40 -0.74
CA ARG A 46 -15.87 4.13 -0.16
C ARG A 46 -16.02 3.22 1.06
N ASN A 47 -15.14 2.23 1.19
CA ASN A 47 -15.09 1.42 2.39
C ASN A 47 -14.72 2.32 3.59
N ASP A 48 -15.51 2.23 4.66
CA ASP A 48 -15.23 2.94 5.91
C ASP A 48 -14.41 2.02 6.82
N LEU A 49 -13.15 2.38 7.02
CA LEU A 49 -12.21 1.65 7.89
C LEU A 49 -12.31 2.11 9.35
N ASP A 50 -13.38 2.81 9.69
CA ASP A 50 -13.63 3.45 10.98
C ASP A 50 -12.71 4.64 11.26
N MET A 51 -12.95 5.30 12.39
CA MET A 51 -12.29 6.55 12.75
C MET A 51 -10.77 6.40 12.95
N LEU A 52 -10.06 7.49 12.70
CA LEU A 52 -8.63 7.55 12.95
C LEU A 52 -8.34 7.57 14.46
N GLN A 53 -7.53 6.62 14.91
CA GLN A 53 -7.05 6.48 16.28
C GLN A 53 -5.68 7.14 16.50
N ILE A 54 -5.24 7.99 15.56
CA ILE A 54 -3.97 8.69 15.61
C ILE A 54 -4.04 9.76 16.71
N GLY A 55 -3.23 9.60 17.75
CA GLY A 55 -3.26 10.45 18.94
C GLY A 55 -4.01 9.84 20.13
N ASN A 56 -4.64 8.69 19.95
CA ASN A 56 -5.28 7.92 21.02
C ASN A 56 -4.42 6.69 21.37
N GLY A 57 -4.53 6.21 22.62
CA GLY A 57 -3.84 5.01 23.08
C GLY A 57 -2.32 5.12 23.05
N ASN A 58 -1.65 3.97 22.89
CA ASN A 58 -0.19 3.85 22.95
C ASN A 58 0.43 3.35 21.64
N LEU A 59 -0.13 3.76 20.49
CA LEU A 59 0.45 3.46 19.19
C LEU A 59 1.82 4.12 19.03
N THR A 60 2.78 3.36 18.51
CA THR A 60 4.11 3.89 18.17
C THR A 60 4.02 4.88 16.99
N TYR A 61 5.08 5.65 16.77
CA TYR A 61 5.13 6.58 15.63
C TYR A 61 4.97 5.86 14.29
N GLU A 62 5.63 4.71 14.13
CA GLU A 62 5.54 3.91 12.90
C GLU A 62 4.16 3.29 12.71
N GLU A 63 3.51 2.82 13.78
CA GLU A 63 2.13 2.33 13.72
C GLU A 63 1.13 3.45 13.34
N LYS A 64 1.32 4.67 13.86
CA LYS A 64 0.51 5.85 13.47
C LYS A 64 0.70 6.19 11.99
N LYS A 65 1.92 6.13 11.47
CA LYS A 65 2.22 6.31 10.05
C LYS A 65 1.57 5.24 9.19
N SER A 66 1.65 3.98 9.61
CA SER A 66 1.01 2.84 8.95
C SER A 66 -0.51 2.98 8.89
N HIS A 67 -1.13 3.33 10.01
CA HIS A 67 -2.57 3.60 10.10
C HIS A 67 -3.01 4.73 9.17
N TRP A 68 -2.34 5.90 9.24
CA TRP A 68 -2.66 7.02 8.36
C TRP A 68 -2.53 6.66 6.88
N THR A 69 -1.41 6.03 6.52
CA THR A 69 -1.11 5.64 5.14
C THR A 69 -2.14 4.66 4.62
N ALA A 70 -2.42 3.58 5.37
CA ALA A 70 -3.37 2.56 4.94
C ALA A 70 -4.77 3.16 4.75
N TRP A 71 -5.28 3.94 5.72
CA TRP A 71 -6.61 4.55 5.60
C TRP A 71 -6.69 5.50 4.41
N ALA A 72 -5.68 6.36 4.24
CA ALA A 72 -5.68 7.34 3.19
C ALA A 72 -5.57 6.69 1.80
N LEU A 73 -4.64 5.76 1.60
CA LEU A 73 -4.43 5.11 0.30
C LEU A 73 -5.51 4.08 -0.04
N MET A 74 -6.13 3.46 0.97
CA MET A 74 -7.34 2.66 0.79
C MET A 74 -8.60 3.51 0.57
N LYS A 75 -8.45 4.84 0.55
CA LYS A 75 -9.50 5.84 0.30
C LYS A 75 -10.66 5.83 1.29
N SER A 76 -10.42 5.36 2.52
CA SER A 76 -11.38 5.50 3.62
C SER A 76 -11.68 6.98 3.90
N PRO A 77 -12.90 7.32 4.37
CA PRO A 77 -13.13 8.58 5.06
C PRO A 77 -12.11 8.80 6.18
N LEU A 78 -11.51 9.98 6.25
CA LEU A 78 -10.47 10.32 7.22
C LEU A 78 -11.06 11.18 8.36
N PHE A 79 -11.78 10.53 9.27
CA PHE A 79 -12.35 11.20 10.44
C PHE A 79 -11.37 11.17 11.61
N ILE A 80 -10.94 12.35 12.07
CA ILE A 80 -10.00 12.49 13.19
C ILE A 80 -10.77 12.29 14.51
N GLY A 81 -10.43 11.24 15.26
CA GLY A 81 -11.07 10.90 16.54
C GLY A 81 -10.28 11.32 17.79
N THR A 82 -9.37 12.29 17.70
CA THR A 82 -8.49 12.70 18.82
C THR A 82 -8.69 14.15 19.24
N ASN A 83 -8.22 14.50 20.44
CA ASN A 83 -8.26 15.88 20.95
C ASN A 83 -7.22 16.76 20.24
N LEU A 84 -7.69 17.58 19.29
CA LEU A 84 -6.85 18.49 18.51
C LEU A 84 -6.10 19.53 19.34
N SER A 85 -6.61 19.91 20.51
CA SER A 85 -5.95 20.90 21.39
C SER A 85 -4.74 20.33 22.11
N ALA A 86 -4.63 19.00 22.23
CA ALA A 86 -3.56 18.30 22.94
C ALA A 86 -2.66 17.48 22.00
N ILE A 87 -2.77 17.69 20.68
CA ILE A 87 -2.03 16.90 19.70
C ILE A 87 -0.53 17.28 19.69
N GLY A 88 0.34 16.28 19.72
CA GLY A 88 1.79 16.48 19.56
C GLY A 88 2.17 16.81 18.11
N SER A 89 3.32 17.48 17.93
CA SER A 89 3.85 17.86 16.61
C SER A 89 3.98 16.67 15.65
N ASP A 90 4.39 15.51 16.16
CA ASP A 90 4.62 14.30 15.34
C ASP A 90 3.30 13.72 14.82
N THR A 91 2.23 13.83 15.60
CA THR A 91 0.90 13.36 15.19
C THR A 91 0.29 14.35 14.20
N LEU A 92 0.52 15.65 14.41
CA LEU A 92 0.08 16.68 13.47
C LEU A 92 0.79 16.57 12.12
N SER A 93 2.10 16.26 12.08
CA SER A 93 2.84 16.08 10.84
C SER A 93 2.33 14.87 10.04
N ILE A 94 1.93 13.80 10.72
CA ILE A 94 1.26 12.64 10.12
C ILE A 94 -0.07 13.07 9.47
N LEU A 95 -0.97 13.70 10.23
CA LEU A 95 -2.30 14.08 9.77
C LEU A 95 -2.28 15.15 8.65
N THR A 96 -1.21 15.95 8.58
CA THR A 96 -1.08 17.04 7.60
C THR A 96 -0.24 16.68 6.38
N ASN A 97 0.13 15.40 6.20
CA ASN A 97 0.84 14.96 5.01
C ASN A 97 -0.02 15.17 3.74
N ARG A 98 0.29 16.24 3.00
CA ARG A 98 -0.49 16.68 1.84
C ARG A 98 -0.42 15.73 0.65
N GLU A 99 0.66 14.99 0.49
CA GLU A 99 0.83 14.11 -0.67
C GLU A 99 -0.01 12.85 -0.53
N ILE A 100 -0.04 12.27 0.68
CA ILE A 100 -0.92 11.15 1.01
C ILE A 100 -2.39 11.60 0.93
N LEU A 101 -2.71 12.79 1.46
CA LEU A 101 -4.06 13.35 1.38
C LEU A 101 -4.51 13.59 -0.07
N ALA A 102 -3.61 14.08 -0.94
CA ALA A 102 -3.91 14.30 -2.35
C ALA A 102 -4.28 12.99 -3.08
N ILE A 103 -3.70 11.86 -2.67
CA ILE A 103 -4.07 10.54 -3.22
C ILE A 103 -5.45 10.10 -2.72
N ASN A 104 -5.77 10.34 -1.44
CA ASN A 104 -7.09 10.04 -0.88
C ASN A 104 -8.22 10.85 -1.55
N GLN A 105 -7.90 12.11 -1.91
CA GLN A 105 -8.81 13.09 -2.50
C GLN A 105 -8.64 13.22 -4.03
N ASP A 106 -8.11 12.18 -4.68
CA ASP A 106 -7.83 12.20 -6.12
C ASP A 106 -9.12 12.41 -6.95
N PRO A 107 -9.20 13.47 -7.77
CA PRO A 107 -10.40 13.79 -8.55
C PRO A 107 -10.49 13.01 -9.87
N VAL A 108 -9.46 12.24 -10.25
CA VAL A 108 -9.40 11.46 -11.49
C VAL A 108 -9.56 9.97 -11.26
N TYR A 109 -8.95 9.43 -10.20
CA TYR A 109 -9.11 8.03 -9.81
C TYR A 109 -9.89 7.91 -8.50
N GLY A 110 -11.00 7.18 -8.51
CA GLY A 110 -11.82 6.92 -7.31
C GLY A 110 -11.44 5.62 -6.60
N GLU A 111 -10.90 4.65 -7.35
CA GLU A 111 -10.46 3.34 -6.86
C GLU A 111 -9.37 3.43 -5.78
N SER A 112 -9.45 2.56 -4.78
CA SER A 112 -8.41 2.43 -3.74
C SER A 112 -7.18 1.68 -4.25
N ILE A 113 -6.08 1.73 -3.48
CA ILE A 113 -5.03 0.72 -3.66
C ILE A 113 -5.59 -0.68 -3.39
N SER A 114 -5.04 -1.68 -4.06
CA SER A 114 -5.37 -3.10 -3.87
C SER A 114 -4.10 -3.91 -3.63
N PRO A 115 -4.19 -5.01 -2.85
CA PRO A 115 -3.03 -5.85 -2.58
C PRO A 115 -2.67 -6.62 -3.86
N PHE A 116 -1.39 -6.64 -4.21
CA PHE A 116 -0.88 -7.50 -5.29
C PHE A 116 -0.05 -8.66 -4.77
N ARG A 117 0.36 -8.62 -3.50
CA ARG A 117 1.06 -9.73 -2.83
C ARG A 117 0.90 -9.67 -1.31
N TRP A 118 0.61 -10.82 -0.68
CA TRP A 118 0.42 -10.90 0.77
C TRP A 118 1.74 -10.96 1.54
N GLY A 119 2.82 -11.40 0.91
CA GLY A 119 4.17 -11.39 1.46
C GLY A 119 4.46 -12.64 2.27
N ILE A 120 4.51 -12.54 3.60
CA ILE A 120 4.82 -13.69 4.47
C ILE A 120 3.77 -14.81 4.39
N ASN A 121 2.56 -14.48 3.99
CA ASN A 121 1.47 -15.43 3.77
C ASN A 121 1.27 -15.66 2.27
N PRO A 122 0.73 -16.83 1.86
CA PRO A 122 0.23 -17.02 0.50
C PRO A 122 -0.79 -15.94 0.11
N ASP A 123 -0.86 -15.61 -1.18
CA ASP A 123 -1.81 -14.63 -1.67
C ASP A 123 -3.27 -15.03 -1.35
N TRP A 124 -4.08 -14.03 -1.04
CA TRP A 124 -5.46 -14.18 -0.55
C TRP A 124 -5.62 -14.90 0.80
N SER A 125 -4.58 -14.93 1.63
CA SER A 125 -4.69 -15.46 3.00
C SER A 125 -5.35 -14.45 3.94
N PHE A 126 -6.45 -14.85 4.58
CA PHE A 126 -7.06 -14.04 5.64
C PHE A 126 -6.29 -14.26 6.95
N ASN A 127 -5.47 -13.28 7.34
CA ASN A 127 -4.69 -13.32 8.56
C ASN A 127 -4.72 -11.96 9.27
N ALA A 128 -5.42 -11.89 10.40
CA ALA A 128 -5.62 -10.67 11.17
C ALA A 128 -4.32 -10.09 11.76
N THR A 129 -3.33 -10.94 12.03
CA THR A 129 -2.03 -10.53 12.60
C THR A 129 -1.08 -10.04 11.52
N HIS A 130 -1.14 -10.66 10.34
CA HIS A 130 -0.24 -10.39 9.23
C HIS A 130 -1.06 -10.17 7.94
N PRO A 131 -1.67 -8.98 7.78
CA PRO A 131 -2.39 -8.61 6.57
C PRO A 131 -1.46 -8.60 5.34
N ALA A 132 -2.05 -8.38 4.17
CA ALA A 132 -1.27 -8.19 2.95
C ALA A 132 -0.23 -7.07 3.10
N GLN A 133 0.98 -7.34 2.61
CA GLN A 133 2.13 -6.45 2.80
C GLN A 133 2.38 -5.52 1.61
N TYR A 134 1.98 -5.90 0.39
CA TYR A 134 2.32 -5.18 -0.83
C TYR A 134 1.07 -4.75 -1.59
N TRP A 135 0.95 -3.44 -1.83
CA TRP A 135 -0.23 -2.83 -2.39
C TRP A 135 0.12 -1.83 -3.47
N SER A 136 -0.76 -1.69 -4.45
CA SER A 136 -0.61 -0.70 -5.50
C SER A 136 -1.95 -0.15 -5.97
N GLY A 137 -1.93 1.07 -6.47
CA GLY A 137 -3.11 1.73 -7.04
C GLY A 137 -2.72 2.87 -7.96
N ARG A 138 -3.70 3.37 -8.70
CA ARG A 138 -3.51 4.50 -9.61
C ARG A 138 -3.86 5.81 -8.91
N SER A 139 -3.16 6.86 -9.31
CA SER A 139 -3.48 8.25 -8.99
C SER A 139 -3.25 9.10 -10.23
N GLN A 140 -3.82 10.30 -10.26
CA GLN A 140 -3.61 11.30 -11.31
C GLN A 140 -2.11 11.57 -11.53
N ASN A 141 -1.34 11.49 -10.45
CA ASN A 141 0.08 11.77 -10.47
C ASN A 141 0.96 10.56 -10.77
N GLY A 142 0.42 9.35 -10.90
CA GLY A 142 1.21 8.13 -11.15
C GLY A 142 0.72 6.92 -10.35
N THR A 143 1.53 5.88 -10.30
CA THR A 143 1.20 4.65 -9.56
C THR A 143 1.68 4.77 -8.13
N VAL A 144 0.78 4.59 -7.18
CA VAL A 144 1.08 4.60 -5.75
C VAL A 144 1.40 3.18 -5.31
N ILE A 145 2.45 3.03 -4.50
CA ILE A 145 2.87 1.76 -3.91
C ILE A 145 2.89 1.93 -2.38
N MET A 146 2.29 0.98 -1.68
CA MET A 146 2.41 0.86 -0.23
C MET A 146 3.04 -0.49 0.12
N MET A 147 4.10 -0.45 0.93
CA MET A 147 4.69 -1.64 1.55
C MET A 147 4.53 -1.53 3.06
N LEU A 148 3.84 -2.48 3.66
CA LEU A 148 3.53 -2.53 5.08
C LEU A 148 4.35 -3.64 5.73
N ASN A 149 5.22 -3.29 6.68
CA ASN A 149 5.91 -4.29 7.48
C ASN A 149 5.00 -4.71 8.64
N THR A 150 4.59 -5.98 8.64
CA THR A 150 3.71 -6.56 9.66
C THR A 150 4.46 -7.27 10.79
N LEU A 151 5.79 -7.22 10.78
CA LEU A 151 6.66 -7.78 11.81
C LEU A 151 6.99 -6.71 12.86
N ASP A 152 7.33 -7.14 14.08
CA ASP A 152 7.73 -6.26 15.18
C ASP A 152 9.14 -5.64 14.98
N GLU A 153 9.93 -6.17 14.05
CA GLU A 153 11.29 -5.74 13.76
C GLU A 153 11.46 -5.19 12.34
N ALA A 154 12.56 -4.46 12.12
CA ALA A 154 12.86 -3.92 10.80
C ALA A 154 13.11 -5.05 9.79
N ALA A 155 12.45 -5.00 8.64
CA ALA A 155 12.54 -6.02 7.61
C ALA A 155 12.96 -5.40 6.26
N GLU A 156 13.77 -6.14 5.51
CA GLU A 156 14.03 -5.80 4.11
C GLU A 156 12.87 -6.28 3.25
N MET A 157 12.17 -5.33 2.63
CA MET A 157 11.06 -5.59 1.73
C MET A 157 11.48 -5.28 0.30
N SER A 158 11.28 -6.23 -0.60
CA SER A 158 11.54 -6.04 -2.02
C SER A 158 10.40 -6.56 -2.89
N PHE A 159 10.16 -5.95 -4.04
CA PHE A 159 9.24 -6.47 -5.05
C PHE A 159 9.74 -6.11 -6.45
N ASN A 160 9.39 -6.95 -7.43
CA ASN A 160 9.58 -6.62 -8.83
C ASN A 160 8.46 -5.69 -9.29
N LEU A 161 8.83 -4.65 -10.04
CA LEU A 161 7.93 -3.66 -10.60
C LEU A 161 6.79 -4.29 -11.40
N THR A 162 7.04 -5.40 -12.09
CA THR A 162 6.04 -6.14 -12.89
C THR A 162 5.02 -6.92 -12.07
N GLU A 163 5.21 -7.06 -10.75
CA GLU A 163 4.21 -7.66 -9.86
C GLU A 163 3.01 -6.74 -9.65
N SER A 164 3.20 -5.42 -9.79
CA SER A 164 2.10 -4.47 -9.72
C SER A 164 1.34 -4.43 -11.05
N PRO A 165 0.00 -4.61 -11.06
CA PRO A 165 -0.80 -4.55 -12.28
C PRO A 165 -0.80 -3.17 -12.94
N TRP A 166 -0.41 -2.13 -12.21
CA TRP A 166 -0.39 -0.74 -12.65
C TRP A 166 0.95 -0.28 -13.20
N ILE A 167 1.92 -1.18 -13.31
CA ILE A 167 3.27 -0.87 -13.77
C ILE A 167 3.57 -1.67 -15.03
N ARG A 168 4.00 -0.97 -16.07
CA ARG A 168 4.38 -1.56 -17.35
C ARG A 168 5.83 -2.04 -17.32
N ALA A 169 6.04 -3.26 -17.81
CA ALA A 169 7.37 -3.82 -18.06
C ALA A 169 8.17 -3.00 -19.09
N GLY A 170 9.50 -3.08 -19.02
CA GLY A 170 10.43 -2.40 -19.94
C GLY A 170 10.50 -0.87 -19.78
N ARG A 171 9.94 -0.32 -18.69
CA ARG A 171 9.98 1.10 -18.37
C ARG A 171 10.75 1.33 -17.08
N LYS A 172 11.33 2.53 -16.96
CA LYS A 172 11.90 3.02 -15.70
C LYS A 172 10.93 4.00 -15.05
N TYR A 173 10.91 4.02 -13.72
CA TYR A 173 10.00 4.88 -12.96
C TYR A 173 10.79 5.77 -12.01
N SER A 174 10.51 7.07 -11.99
CA SER A 174 11.01 7.95 -10.94
C SER A 174 10.23 7.70 -9.66
N ILE A 175 10.95 7.61 -8.55
CA ILE A 175 10.40 7.29 -7.24
C ILE A 175 10.35 8.58 -6.41
N ARG A 176 9.18 8.90 -5.89
CA ARG A 176 9.00 9.89 -4.83
C ARG A 176 8.56 9.18 -3.56
N ASP A 177 9.24 9.45 -2.46
CA ASP A 177 8.84 8.99 -1.13
C ASP A 177 7.87 10.02 -0.53
N LEU A 178 6.68 9.54 -0.16
CA LEU A 178 5.58 10.37 0.30
C LEU A 178 5.72 10.81 1.77
N TRP A 179 6.59 10.15 2.54
CA TRP A 179 6.87 10.48 3.94
C TRP A 179 8.06 11.40 4.09
N SER A 180 9.15 11.13 3.37
CA SER A 180 10.34 12.00 3.39
C SER A 180 10.24 13.19 2.42
N HIS A 181 9.24 13.18 1.52
CA HIS A 181 9.02 14.20 0.48
C HIS A 181 10.20 14.36 -0.50
N THR A 182 11.07 13.35 -0.59
CA THR A 182 12.25 13.34 -1.46
C THR A 182 12.03 12.52 -2.73
N ASN A 183 12.77 12.87 -3.78
CA ASN A 183 12.84 12.07 -4.99
C ASN A 183 14.00 11.08 -4.86
N ASN A 184 13.69 9.79 -4.74
CA ASN A 184 14.66 8.72 -4.49
C ASN A 184 15.13 8.06 -5.79
N GLY A 185 15.48 8.89 -6.78
CA GLY A 185 16.02 8.46 -8.08
C GLY A 185 15.01 7.72 -8.96
N THR A 186 15.51 6.80 -9.79
CA THR A 186 14.70 5.96 -10.69
C THR A 186 14.88 4.49 -10.38
N ALA A 187 13.80 3.73 -10.31
CA ALA A 187 13.83 2.27 -10.23
C ALA A 187 13.67 1.63 -11.61
N VAL A 188 14.35 0.49 -11.74
CA VAL A 188 14.28 -0.42 -12.88
C VAL A 188 14.13 -1.83 -12.32
N ARG A 189 13.15 -2.58 -12.85
CA ARG A 189 12.81 -3.97 -12.51
C ARG A 189 12.38 -4.27 -11.09
N ASN A 190 13.05 -3.76 -10.06
CA ASN A 190 12.71 -3.99 -8.67
C ASN A 190 12.91 -2.75 -7.79
N ILE A 191 12.34 -2.81 -6.59
CA ILE A 191 12.58 -1.85 -5.51
C ILE A 191 12.84 -2.67 -4.25
N THR A 192 13.92 -2.34 -3.54
CA THR A 192 14.28 -2.93 -2.25
C THR A 192 14.46 -1.81 -1.22
N ARG A 193 13.80 -1.93 -0.07
CA ARG A 193 13.87 -0.97 1.03
C ARG A 193 13.74 -1.66 2.38
N THR A 194 14.47 -1.16 3.37
CA THR A 194 14.31 -1.57 4.77
C THR A 194 13.18 -0.75 5.39
N VAL A 195 12.20 -1.42 6.00
CA VAL A 195 11.04 -0.79 6.64
C VAL A 195 11.05 -1.15 8.13
N PRO A 196 10.93 -0.19 9.06
CA PRO A 196 10.85 -0.47 10.50
C PRO A 196 9.72 -1.43 10.87
N GLY A 197 9.80 -2.04 12.06
CA GLY A 197 8.71 -2.87 12.59
C GLY A 197 7.41 -2.09 12.70
N HIS A 198 6.31 -2.70 12.26
CA HIS A 198 4.99 -2.06 12.08
C HIS A 198 4.99 -0.77 11.25
N GLY A 199 6.07 -0.51 10.51
CA GLY A 199 6.25 0.66 9.67
C GLY A 199 5.67 0.49 8.27
N VAL A 200 5.58 1.61 7.57
CA VAL A 200 5.07 1.66 6.20
C VAL A 200 6.01 2.46 5.31
N LEU A 201 6.17 2.00 4.08
CA LEU A 201 6.71 2.78 2.99
C LEU A 201 5.58 3.14 2.02
N ALA A 202 5.49 4.42 1.68
CA ALA A 202 4.53 4.95 0.71
C ALA A 202 5.30 5.66 -0.41
N LEU A 203 5.23 5.13 -1.62
CA LEU A 203 5.94 5.64 -2.78
C LEU A 203 4.96 6.05 -3.88
N LEU A 204 5.30 7.12 -4.59
CA LEU A 204 4.67 7.50 -5.84
C LEU A 204 5.66 7.28 -6.99
N LEU A 205 5.29 6.38 -7.90
CA LEU A 205 6.06 6.03 -9.07
C LEU A 205 5.49 6.76 -10.28
N LYS A 206 6.35 7.52 -10.96
CA LYS A 206 6.01 8.19 -12.21
C LYS A 206 6.81 7.59 -13.34
N ASP A 207 6.15 7.39 -14.47
CA ASP A 207 6.80 6.88 -15.66
C ASP A 207 7.92 7.84 -16.11
N ALA A 208 9.15 7.36 -16.13
CA ALA A 208 10.34 8.12 -16.47
C ALA A 208 10.94 7.69 -17.82
N GLY A 209 10.15 7.01 -18.66
CA GLY A 209 10.53 6.59 -20.00
C GLY A 209 10.94 5.12 -20.11
N ASN A 210 11.63 4.80 -21.18
CA ASN A 210 12.10 3.43 -21.43
C ASN A 210 13.23 3.07 -20.47
N GLU A 211 13.29 1.78 -20.13
CA GLU A 211 14.44 1.19 -19.46
C GLU A 211 15.74 1.49 -20.23
N PRO A 212 16.85 1.82 -19.55
CA PRO A 212 18.14 2.01 -20.20
C PRO A 212 18.55 0.79 -21.04
N ALA A 213 19.08 1.02 -22.24
CA ALA A 213 19.66 -0.03 -23.06
C ALA A 213 20.88 -0.66 -22.34
N GLY A 214 21.10 -1.97 -22.54
CA GLY A 214 22.25 -2.69 -21.97
C GLY A 214 22.07 -3.22 -20.54
N LEU A 215 20.86 -3.14 -19.97
CA LEU A 215 20.53 -3.80 -18.69
C LEU A 215 20.11 -5.26 -18.84
N TYR A 216 19.81 -5.68 -20.07
CA TYR A 216 19.80 -7.09 -20.39
C TYR A 216 21.26 -7.56 -20.46
N PRO A 217 21.61 -8.78 -20.03
CA PRO A 217 22.75 -9.44 -20.67
C PRO A 217 22.52 -9.34 -22.20
N GLU A 218 23.58 -9.23 -23.01
CA GLU A 218 23.46 -9.07 -24.47
C GLU A 218 22.55 -10.14 -25.13
N CYS A 219 22.19 -11.17 -24.37
CA CYS A 219 21.20 -12.17 -24.65
C CYS A 219 20.65 -12.79 -23.35
N SER A 220 19.32 -12.98 -23.26
CA SER A 220 18.68 -13.73 -22.17
C SER A 220 18.89 -15.25 -22.26
N VAL A 221 19.35 -15.73 -23.42
CA VAL A 221 19.55 -17.14 -23.75
C VAL A 221 20.88 -17.30 -24.46
N TRP A 222 21.87 -17.89 -23.77
CA TRP A 222 23.28 -17.88 -24.21
C TRP A 222 23.54 -18.60 -25.55
N TRP A 223 22.73 -19.61 -25.90
CA TRP A 223 22.85 -20.32 -27.18
C TRP A 223 22.20 -19.60 -28.36
N GLN A 224 21.48 -18.49 -28.11
CA GLN A 224 20.82 -17.67 -29.13
C GLN A 224 21.50 -16.30 -29.32
N CYS A 225 22.60 -16.03 -28.61
CA CYS A 225 23.34 -14.77 -28.75
C CYS A 225 24.05 -14.70 -30.09
N THR A 226 23.74 -13.68 -30.87
CA THR A 226 24.45 -13.38 -32.10
C THR A 226 24.74 -11.89 -32.12
N ASP A 227 26.02 -11.51 -32.25
CA ASP A 227 26.43 -10.11 -32.44
C ASP A 227 25.86 -9.59 -33.78
N LYS A 228 25.86 -8.27 -33.98
CA LYS A 228 25.47 -7.61 -35.24
C LYS A 228 26.21 -8.17 -36.47
N ASN A 229 27.39 -8.74 -36.25
CA ASN A 229 28.21 -9.39 -37.28
C ASN A 229 27.91 -10.88 -37.50
N GLY A 230 26.87 -11.44 -36.87
CA GLY A 230 26.50 -12.86 -37.06
C GLY A 230 27.32 -13.84 -36.21
N THR A 231 28.26 -13.36 -35.40
CA THR A 231 29.12 -14.18 -34.53
C THR A 231 28.43 -14.49 -33.21
N ARG A 232 28.51 -15.75 -32.76
CA ARG A 232 28.03 -16.12 -31.43
C ARG A 232 28.84 -15.38 -30.37
N VAL A 233 28.14 -14.67 -29.49
CA VAL A 233 28.76 -14.02 -28.33
C VAL A 233 28.91 -15.10 -27.25
N GLY A 234 30.13 -15.63 -27.11
CA GLY A 234 30.48 -16.52 -26.00
C GLY A 234 30.62 -15.70 -24.72
N GLY A 235 30.15 -16.27 -23.60
CA GLY A 235 30.31 -15.65 -22.28
C GLY A 235 31.75 -15.43 -21.88
#